data_AF-A0A352CJT9-F1
#
_entry.id   AF-A0A352CJT9-F1
#
_cell.length_a   1.000
_cell.length_b   1.000
_cell.length_c   1.000
_cell.angle_alpha   90.00
_cell.angle_beta   90.00
_cell.angle_gamma   90.00
#
_symmetry.space_group_name_H-M   'P 1'
#
loop_
_entity.id
_entity.type
_entity.pdbx_description
1 polymer ?
#
loop_
_entity_poly.entity_id
_entity_poly.type
_entity_poly.pdbx_seq_one_letter_code
_entity_poly.pdbx_strand_id
1 'polypeptide(L)'
;MDNTVLAKFPAPEKKSSPWISSLMSLLAYLLVASLFIRDSKVALILIFILLLHELGHYLAMRHFRYHETGIFFIPLLGAFVSGSKRTISQQESATIILAGPL
;
A
#
# COMPACT_ATOMS: atom_id res chain seq x y z
N MET A 1 -14.52 44.27 -17.78
CA MET A 1 -14.03 43.44 -16.66
C MET A 1 -14.00 42.01 -17.17
N ASP A 2 -12.81 41.49 -17.41
CA ASP A 2 -12.62 40.14 -17.96
C ASP A 2 -12.92 39.12 -16.85
N ASN A 3 -13.98 38.33 -17.02
CA ASN A 3 -14.34 37.26 -16.08
C ASN A 3 -13.52 36.01 -16.41
N THR A 4 -12.21 36.07 -16.16
CA THR A 4 -11.35 34.89 -16.23
C THR A 4 -11.64 33.96 -15.05
N VAL A 5 -12.66 33.12 -15.24
CA VAL A 5 -12.96 32.00 -14.33
C VAL A 5 -11.78 31.04 -14.42
N LEU A 6 -10.90 31.05 -13.40
CA LEU A 6 -9.82 30.07 -13.28
C LEU A 6 -10.43 28.67 -13.26
N ALA A 7 -9.99 27.81 -14.19
CA ALA A 7 -10.44 26.42 -14.25
C ALA A 7 -10.20 25.75 -12.89
N LYS A 8 -11.30 25.33 -12.26
CA LYS A 8 -11.32 24.45 -11.09
C LYS A 8 -10.45 23.25 -11.41
N PHE A 9 -9.45 22.99 -10.57
CA PHE A 9 -8.40 21.96 -10.64
C PHE A 9 -8.61 20.86 -11.70
N PRO A 10 -7.60 20.54 -12.53
CA PRO A 10 -7.72 19.48 -13.53
C PRO A 10 -8.27 18.20 -12.87
N ALA A 11 -9.19 17.53 -13.57
CA ALA A 11 -9.79 16.29 -13.10
C ALA A 11 -8.68 15.35 -12.60
N PRO A 12 -8.85 14.70 -11.43
CA PRO A 12 -7.81 13.85 -10.87
C PRO A 12 -7.39 12.82 -11.92
N GLU A 13 -6.08 12.76 -12.18
CA GLU A 13 -5.50 11.82 -13.14
C GLU A 13 -6.01 10.41 -12.84
N LYS A 14 -6.34 9.67 -13.91
CA LYS A 14 -6.89 8.31 -13.84
C LYS A 14 -5.92 7.42 -13.04
N LYS A 15 -6.20 7.25 -11.75
CA LYS A 15 -5.42 6.39 -10.84
C LYS A 15 -5.31 5.02 -11.50
N SER A 16 -4.08 4.57 -11.75
CA SER A 16 -3.84 3.20 -12.20
C SER A 16 -4.51 2.23 -11.22
N SER A 17 -5.02 1.10 -11.73
CA SER A 17 -5.65 0.11 -10.86
C SER A 17 -4.65 -0.31 -9.77
N PRO A 18 -4.99 -0.18 -8.47
CA PRO A 18 -4.09 -0.50 -7.37
C PRO A 18 -3.46 -1.88 -7.52
N TRP A 19 -4.21 -2.84 -8.07
CA TRP A 19 -3.78 -4.22 -8.29
C TRP A 19 -2.63 -4.38 -9.29
N ILE A 20 -2.61 -3.59 -10.36
CA ILE A 20 -1.52 -3.65 -11.36
C ILE A 20 -0.23 -3.14 -10.72
N SER A 21 -0.33 -2.03 -9.98
CA SER A 21 0.81 -1.44 -9.29
C SER A 21 1.34 -2.36 -8.18
N SER A 22 0.44 -3.02 -7.43
CA SER A 22 0.81 -4.06 -6.45
C SER A 22 1.59 -5.19 -7.11
N LEU A 23 1.08 -5.75 -8.21
CA LEU A 23 1.75 -6.84 -8.92
C LEU A 23 3.13 -6.43 -9.44
N MET A 24 3.23 -5.25 -10.07
CA MET A 24 4.50 -4.73 -10.57
C MET A 24 5.51 -4.49 -9.46
N SER A 25 5.06 -3.96 -8.31
CA SER A 25 5.91 -3.75 -7.14
C SER A 25 6.44 -5.05 -6.54
N LEU A 26 5.60 -6.11 -6.52
CA LEU A 26 5.99 -7.43 -6.05
C LEU A 26 7.03 -8.08 -6.99
N LEU A 27 6.84 -7.98 -8.30
CA LEU A 27 7.81 -8.48 -9.27
C LEU A 27 9.16 -7.75 -9.16
N ALA A 28 9.14 -6.43 -9.01
CA ALA A 28 10.35 -5.65 -8.78
C ALA A 28 11.05 -6.06 -7.47
N TYR A 29 10.27 -6.27 -6.39
CA TYR A 29 10.79 -6.75 -5.12
C TYR A 29 11.47 -8.12 -5.28
N LEU A 30 10.81 -9.08 -5.94
CA LEU A 30 11.36 -10.42 -6.17
C LEU A 30 12.63 -10.40 -7.02
N LEU A 31 12.65 -9.58 -8.07
CA LEU A 31 13.83 -9.42 -8.92
C LEU A 31 15.02 -8.93 -8.10
N VAL A 32 14.87 -7.84 -7.35
CA VAL A 32 15.95 -7.30 -6.54
C VAL A 32 16.32 -8.25 -5.40
N ALA A 33 15.34 -8.87 -4.74
CA ALA A 33 15.59 -9.86 -3.70
C ALA A 33 16.43 -11.04 -4.23
N SER A 34 16.19 -11.51 -5.46
CA SER A 34 16.98 -12.59 -6.07
C SER A 34 18.46 -12.23 -6.32
N LEU A 35 18.77 -10.94 -6.47
CA LEU A 35 20.13 -10.44 -6.68
C LEU A 35 20.91 -10.30 -5.37
N PHE A 36 20.24 -9.98 -4.26
CA PHE A 36 20.86 -9.71 -2.96
C PHE A 36 20.77 -10.88 -1.98
N ILE A 37 19.68 -11.66 -2.04
CA ILE A 37 19.41 -12.80 -1.15
C ILE A 37 19.67 -14.09 -1.93
N ARG A 38 20.80 -14.76 -1.63
CA ARG A 38 21.17 -16.03 -2.29
C ARG A 38 20.26 -17.19 -1.93
N ASP A 39 19.72 -17.21 -0.71
CA ASP A 39 18.81 -18.27 -0.26
C ASP A 39 17.36 -17.92 -0.59
N SER A 40 16.79 -18.62 -1.56
CA SER A 40 15.41 -18.44 -1.99
C SER A 40 14.40 -18.74 -0.89
N LYS A 41 14.71 -19.62 0.08
CA LYS A 41 13.82 -19.89 1.21
C LYS A 41 13.72 -18.68 2.12
N VAL A 42 14.84 -18.01 2.40
CA VAL A 42 14.86 -16.78 3.21
C VAL A 42 14.05 -15.69 2.52
N ALA A 43 14.22 -15.50 1.21
CA ALA A 43 13.44 -14.52 0.45
C ALA A 43 11.93 -14.80 0.50
N LEU A 44 11.53 -16.07 0.32
CA LEU A 44 10.11 -16.47 0.38
C LEU A 44 9.51 -16.28 1.78
N ILE A 45 10.25 -16.63 2.84
CA ILE A 45 9.80 -16.44 4.23
C ILE A 45 9.62 -14.94 4.52
N LEU A 46 10.56 -14.09 4.10
CA LEU A 46 10.45 -12.64 4.29
C LEU A 46 9.23 -12.06 3.59
N ILE A 47 8.98 -12.46 2.34
CA ILE A 47 7.78 -12.04 1.59
C ILE A 47 6.51 -12.50 2.29
N PHE A 48 6.49 -13.73 2.79
CA PHE A 48 5.34 -14.26 3.51
C PHE A 48 5.04 -13.48 4.80
N ILE A 49 6.07 -13.17 5.60
CA ILE A 49 5.92 -12.38 6.82
C ILE A 49 5.42 -10.97 6.50
N LEU A 50 6.02 -10.31 5.50
CA LEU A 50 5.57 -8.98 5.05
C LEU A 50 4.14 -9.01 4.54
N LEU A 51 3.75 -10.04 3.79
CA LEU A 51 2.38 -10.21 3.33
C LEU A 51 1.40 -10.33 4.49
N LEU A 52 1.70 -11.14 5.50
CA LEU A 52 0.84 -11.26 6.69
C LEU A 52 0.74 -9.93 7.45
N HIS A 53 1.87 -9.24 7.62
CA HIS A 53 1.92 -7.93 8.28
C HIS A 53 1.05 -6.89 7.57
N GLU A 54 1.27 -6.71 6.27
CA GLU A 54 0.48 -5.74 5.50
C GLU A 54 -0.99 -6.16 5.34
N LEU A 55 -1.27 -7.47 5.31
CA LEU A 55 -2.65 -7.95 5.26
C LEU A 55 -3.42 -7.56 6.53
N GLY A 56 -2.78 -7.59 7.69
CA GLY A 56 -3.35 -7.10 8.94
C GLY A 56 -3.76 -5.63 8.86
N HIS A 57 -2.84 -4.76 8.41
CA HIS A 57 -3.14 -3.36 8.12
C HIS A 57 -4.30 -3.20 7.12
N TYR A 58 -4.27 -3.96 6.02
CA TYR A 58 -5.29 -3.93 4.98
C TYR A 58 -6.68 -4.31 5.51
N LEU A 59 -6.78 -5.37 6.31
CA LEU A 59 -8.04 -5.84 6.88
C LEU A 59 -8.62 -4.80 7.86
N ALA A 60 -7.78 -4.20 8.70
CA ALA A 60 -8.21 -3.12 9.59
C ALA A 60 -8.70 -1.90 8.81
N MET A 61 -7.96 -1.47 7.77
CA MET A 61 -8.39 -0.38 6.89
C MET A 61 -9.72 -0.71 6.19
N ARG A 62 -9.90 -1.97 5.74
CA ARG A 62 -11.15 -2.41 5.12
C ARG A 62 -12.31 -2.38 6.09
N HIS A 63 -12.09 -2.80 7.34
CA HIS A 63 -13.09 -2.73 8.41
C HIS A 63 -13.53 -1.28 8.69
N PHE A 64 -12.58 -0.34 8.73
CA PHE A 64 -12.86 1.10 8.92
C PHE A 64 -13.25 1.85 7.63
N ARG A 65 -13.60 1.12 6.55
CA ARG A 65 -14.15 1.66 5.30
C ARG A 65 -13.23 2.62 4.55
N TYR A 66 -11.92 2.33 4.53
CA TYR A 66 -10.97 3.01 3.65
C TYR A 66 -11.27 2.71 2.18
N HIS A 67 -11.00 3.68 1.32
CA HIS A 67 -11.17 3.59 -0.13
C HIS A 67 -9.81 3.44 -0.81
N GLU A 68 -9.82 2.77 -1.97
CA GLU A 68 -8.61 2.58 -2.80
C GLU A 68 -7.46 1.91 -2.05
N THR A 69 -7.76 0.92 -1.21
CA THR A 69 -6.73 0.20 -0.46
C THR A 69 -5.89 -0.69 -1.37
N GLY A 70 -4.56 -0.65 -1.21
CA GLY A 70 -3.63 -1.47 -1.99
C GLY A 70 -2.32 -1.69 -1.24
N ILE A 71 -1.72 -2.87 -1.43
CA ILE A 71 -0.45 -3.26 -0.82
C ILE A 71 0.66 -3.07 -1.85
N PHE A 72 1.76 -2.44 -1.45
CA PHE A 72 2.89 -2.14 -2.32
C PHE A 72 4.18 -2.65 -1.70
N PHE A 73 5.05 -3.24 -2.52
CA PHE A 73 6.36 -3.70 -2.08
C PHE A 73 7.43 -2.70 -2.51
N ILE A 74 8.31 -2.35 -1.57
CA ILE A 74 9.48 -1.53 -1.84
C ILE A 74 10.70 -2.45 -1.78
N PRO A 75 11.40 -2.67 -2.92
CA PRO A 75 12.58 -3.51 -2.96
C PRO A 75 13.58 -3.15 -1.85
N LEU A 76 14.09 -4.17 -1.14
CA LEU A 76 15.05 -4.07 -0.04
C LEU A 76 14.59 -3.33 1.22
N LEU A 77 13.41 -2.70 1.23
CA LEU A 77 12.89 -1.96 2.39
C LEU A 77 11.75 -2.71 3.09
N GLY A 78 10.76 -3.20 2.34
CA GLY A 78 9.61 -3.87 2.92
C GLY A 78 8.37 -3.77 2.05
N ALA A 79 7.22 -3.69 2.70
CA ALA A 79 5.93 -3.44 2.05
C ALA A 79 5.17 -2.35 2.82
N PHE A 80 4.12 -1.81 2.22
CA PHE A 80 3.21 -0.87 2.90
C PHE A 80 1.80 -0.97 2.31
N VAL A 81 0.79 -0.67 3.12
CA VAL A 81 -0.59 -0.46 2.67
C VAL A 81 -0.89 1.02 2.46
N SER A 82 -1.41 1.35 1.27
CA SER A 82 -2.01 2.66 0.98
C SER A 82 -3.53 2.57 1.06
N GLY A 83 -4.18 3.66 1.46
CA GLY A 83 -5.63 3.79 1.47
C GLY A 83 -6.04 5.21 1.83
N SER A 84 -7.23 5.64 1.42
CA SER A 84 -7.74 6.97 1.73
C SER A 84 -9.04 6.93 2.55
N LYS A 85 -9.09 7.77 3.59
CA LYS A 85 -10.29 8.05 4.39
C LYS A 85 -10.26 9.52 4.80
N ARG A 86 -11.42 10.19 4.73
CA ARG A 86 -11.52 11.65 4.96
C ARG A 86 -11.39 12.05 6.43
N THR A 87 -11.83 11.19 7.34
CA THR A 87 -11.81 11.41 8.79
C THR A 87 -11.40 10.11 9.48
N ILE A 88 -10.45 10.19 10.40
CA ILE A 88 -9.89 9.04 11.12
C ILE A 88 -9.89 9.37 12.62
N SER A 89 -10.46 8.50 13.45
CA SER A 89 -10.37 8.61 14.91
C SER A 89 -9.03 8.06 15.42
N GLN A 90 -8.54 8.55 16.56
CA GLN A 90 -7.29 8.05 17.17
C GLN A 90 -7.34 6.55 17.50
N GLN A 91 -8.50 6.05 17.94
CA GLN A 91 -8.68 4.61 18.22
C GLN A 91 -8.62 3.76 16.94
N GLU A 92 -9.20 4.26 15.84
CA GLU A 92 -9.12 3.60 14.54
C GLU A 92 -7.66 3.52 14.06
N SER A 93 -6.93 4.63 14.17
CA SER A 93 -5.51 4.71 13.82
C SER A 93 -4.67 3.73 14.64
N ALA A 94 -4.87 3.70 15.97
CA ALA A 94 -4.17 2.77 16.85
C ALA A 94 -4.47 1.30 16.49
N THR A 95 -5.73 0.98 16.20
CA THR A 95 -6.14 -0.37 15.77
C THR A 95 -5.47 -0.75 14.45
N ILE A 96 -5.44 0.16 13.47
CA ILE A 96 -4.80 -0.08 12.18
C ILE A 96 -3.30 -0.34 12.35
N ILE A 97 -2.58 0.48 13.13
CA ILE A 97 -1.14 0.33 13.34
C ILE A 97 -0.81 -0.98 14.08
N LEU A 98 -1.65 -1.41 15.01
CA LEU A 98 -1.46 -2.67 15.73
C LEU A 98 -1.85 -3.90 14.92
N ALA A 99 -2.74 -3.77 13.94
CA ALA A 99 -3.23 -4.90 13.16
C ALA A 99 -2.16 -5.56 12.28
N GLY A 100 -1.06 -4.86 11.95
CA GLY A 100 0.04 -5.46 11.20
C GLY A 100 0.92 -6.41 12.03
N PRO A 101 1.43 -5.99 13.20
CA PRO A 101 2.25 -6.86 14.05
C PRO A 101 1.48 -7.93 14.84
N LEU A 102 0.16 -7.79 15.05
CA LEU A 102 -0.68 -8.72 15.82
C LEU A 102 -1.47 -9.69 14.94
#